data_AF-A0A929YWF6-F1
#
_entry.id   AF-A0A929YWF6-F1
#
_cell.length_a   1.000
_cell.length_b   1.000
_cell.length_c   1.000
_cell.angle_alpha   90.00
_cell.angle_beta   90.00
_cell.angle_gamma   90.00
#
_symmetry.space_group_name_H-M   'P 1'
#
loop_
_entity.id
_entity.type
_entity.pdbx_description
1 polymer ?
#
loop_
_entity_poly.entity_id
_entity_poly.type
_entity_poly.pdbx_seq_one_letter_code
_entity_poly.pdbx_strand_id
1 'polypeptide(L)'
;MNIVSENIIIGKNKLTAKYPYDIAYNVISTNRYLIGKIDFVDENIKKIAKQNNLEFINVNQGYTKCSTISLPNDVFITSDKNIHDTLISKNLKSYYVYMNDIYLSERYNGFLGGCCSFIDDILIFFGSIEKTESSRNLKSILKENNINYININCDKLIDYGSMIKILM
;
A
#
# COMPACT_ATOMS: atom_id res chain seq x y z
N MET A 1 -7.22 3.95 -27.44
CA MET A 1 -7.53 4.67 -26.19
C MET A 1 -6.39 5.67 -26.00
N ASN A 2 -6.61 6.94 -26.37
CA ASN A 2 -5.59 7.98 -26.25
C ASN A 2 -5.52 8.39 -24.78
N ILE A 3 -4.59 7.79 -24.05
CA ILE A 3 -4.23 8.27 -22.72
C ILE A 3 -3.54 9.61 -22.95
N VAL A 4 -4.16 10.71 -22.49
CA VAL A 4 -3.64 12.07 -22.67
C VAL A 4 -2.23 12.14 -22.07
N SER A 5 -1.24 12.47 -22.88
CA SER A 5 0.19 12.22 -22.63
C SER A 5 0.88 13.19 -21.67
N GLU A 6 0.20 14.23 -21.19
CA GLU A 6 0.87 15.35 -20.51
C GLU A 6 1.27 15.05 -19.05
N ASN A 7 0.75 13.98 -18.44
CA ASN A 7 0.98 13.65 -17.02
C ASN A 7 1.51 12.22 -16.76
N ILE A 8 2.04 11.52 -17.77
CA ILE A 8 2.61 10.18 -17.60
C ILE A 8 4.12 10.25 -17.73
N ILE A 9 4.81 9.80 -16.68
CA ILE A 9 6.27 9.72 -16.63
C ILE A 9 6.66 8.24 -16.70
N ILE A 10 7.45 7.89 -17.72
CA ILE A 10 8.01 6.55 -17.86
C ILE A 10 9.11 6.37 -16.80
N GLY A 11 9.01 5.34 -15.97
CA GLY A 11 10.03 5.00 -14.99
C GLY A 11 11.35 4.57 -15.64
N LYS A 12 12.46 4.72 -14.93
CA LYS A 12 13.80 4.35 -15.42
C LYS A 12 14.13 2.88 -15.18
N ASN A 13 13.57 2.28 -14.13
CA ASN A 13 13.84 0.92 -13.72
C ASN A 13 13.00 -0.06 -14.53
N LYS A 14 13.68 -0.95 -15.27
CA LYS A 14 13.05 -2.14 -15.86
C LYS A 14 12.93 -3.22 -14.79
N LEU A 15 11.70 -3.62 -14.47
CA LEU A 15 11.46 -4.68 -13.49
C LEU A 15 11.92 -6.04 -14.02
N THR A 16 12.41 -6.88 -13.12
CA THR A 16 12.69 -8.30 -13.37
C THR A 16 12.05 -9.15 -12.29
N ALA A 17 11.82 -10.44 -12.52
CA ALA A 17 11.20 -11.32 -11.52
C ALA A 17 12.06 -11.57 -10.26
N LYS A 18 13.33 -11.13 -10.24
CA LYS A 18 14.25 -11.38 -9.13
C LYS A 18 14.17 -10.23 -8.12
N TYR A 19 13.80 -10.53 -6.88
CA TYR A 19 13.93 -9.59 -5.77
C TYR A 19 15.40 -9.17 -5.55
N PRO A 20 15.70 -7.88 -5.27
CA PRO A 20 14.80 -6.73 -5.10
C PRO A 20 14.58 -5.88 -6.39
N TYR A 21 14.70 -6.45 -7.58
CA TYR A 21 14.55 -5.71 -8.84
C TYR A 21 13.10 -5.64 -9.35
N ASP A 22 12.14 -6.16 -8.59
CA ASP A 22 10.70 -6.12 -8.85
C ASP A 22 9.95 -5.08 -7.99
N ILE A 23 10.63 -4.40 -7.06
CA ILE A 23 10.00 -3.52 -6.05
C ILE A 23 10.14 -2.01 -6.34
N ALA A 24 10.71 -1.61 -7.48
CA ALA A 24 11.12 -0.22 -7.71
C ALA A 24 9.98 0.81 -7.63
N TYR A 25 8.74 0.38 -7.81
CA TYR A 25 7.54 1.21 -7.75
C TYR A 25 6.65 0.90 -6.53
N ASN A 26 7.07 -0.01 -5.65
CA ASN A 26 6.27 -0.47 -4.51
C ASN A 26 6.49 0.44 -3.28
N VAL A 27 6.05 1.69 -3.41
CA VAL A 27 6.22 2.74 -2.40
C VAL A 27 4.88 3.31 -1.96
N ILE A 28 4.82 3.80 -0.72
CA ILE A 28 3.72 4.64 -0.27
C ILE A 28 4.14 6.09 -0.49
N SER A 29 3.30 6.84 -1.20
CA SER A 29 3.46 8.29 -1.34
C SER A 29 2.28 8.98 -0.69
N THR A 30 2.56 9.89 0.23
CA THR A 30 1.56 10.78 0.82
C THR A 30 1.89 12.23 0.47
N ASN A 31 1.14 13.18 1.02
CA ASN A 31 1.46 14.61 0.86
C ASN A 31 2.72 15.03 1.63
N ARG A 32 3.23 14.18 2.53
CA ARG A 32 4.40 14.48 3.38
C ARG A 32 5.53 13.48 3.23
N TYR A 33 5.24 12.22 2.88
CA TYR A 33 6.22 11.15 2.95
C TYR A 33 6.32 10.35 1.66
N LEU A 34 7.55 9.94 1.33
CA LEU A 34 7.83 8.81 0.45
C LEU A 34 8.40 7.67 1.29
N ILE A 35 7.65 6.58 1.42
CA ILE A 35 7.98 5.45 2.29
C ILE A 35 8.25 4.22 1.42
N GLY A 36 9.43 3.63 1.57
CA GLY A 36 9.83 2.48 0.78
C GLY A 36 11.22 1.97 1.10
N LYS A 37 11.66 0.93 0.41
CA LYS A 37 13.07 0.50 0.41
C LYS A 37 13.86 1.42 -0.53
N ILE A 38 14.26 2.59 -0.01
CA ILE A 38 14.66 3.76 -0.79
C ILE A 38 15.76 3.45 -1.81
N ASP A 39 16.73 2.61 -1.47
CA ASP A 39 17.82 2.25 -2.38
C ASP A 39 17.34 1.62 -3.70
N PHE A 40 16.17 0.98 -3.69
CA PHE A 40 15.60 0.29 -4.85
C PHE A 40 14.47 1.06 -5.55
N VAL A 41 14.03 2.19 -4.99
CA VAL A 41 12.97 3.02 -5.58
C VAL A 41 13.45 3.65 -6.88
N ASP A 42 12.57 3.72 -7.87
CA ASP A 42 12.84 4.37 -9.16
C ASP A 42 13.29 5.83 -8.99
N GLU A 43 14.34 6.23 -9.73
CA GLU A 43 14.91 7.57 -9.61
C GLU A 43 13.94 8.68 -10.03
N ASN A 44 12.99 8.43 -10.94
CA ASN A 44 11.97 9.42 -11.28
C ASN A 44 11.01 9.64 -10.10
N ILE A 45 10.63 8.58 -9.37
CA ILE A 45 9.82 8.72 -8.15
C ILE A 45 10.59 9.55 -7.12
N LYS A 46 11.85 9.23 -6.86
CA LYS A 46 12.68 9.99 -5.91
C LYS A 46 12.80 11.47 -6.31
N LYS A 47 12.96 11.75 -7.60
CA LYS A 47 13.05 13.12 -8.11
C LYS A 47 11.74 13.88 -7.86
N ILE A 48 10.60 13.29 -8.19
CA ILE A 48 9.27 13.89 -7.98
C ILE A 48 9.02 14.13 -6.49
N ALA A 49 9.34 13.15 -5.63
CA ALA A 49 9.21 13.28 -4.18
C ALA A 49 10.06 14.44 -3.63
N LYS A 50 11.31 14.58 -4.07
CA LYS A 50 12.18 15.71 -3.70
C LYS A 50 11.62 17.05 -4.16
N GLN A 51 11.10 17.13 -5.40
CA GLN A 51 10.50 18.35 -5.93
C GLN A 51 9.26 18.78 -5.14
N ASN A 52 8.53 17.83 -4.56
CA ASN A 52 7.37 18.07 -3.70
C ASN A 52 7.73 18.16 -2.20
N ASN A 53 9.03 18.21 -1.86
CA ASN A 53 9.53 18.27 -0.49
C ASN A 53 9.02 17.15 0.43
N LEU A 54 8.83 15.94 -0.12
CA LEU A 54 8.45 14.78 0.69
C LEU A 54 9.65 14.30 1.51
N GLU A 55 9.42 13.96 2.78
CA GLU A 55 10.39 13.30 3.63
C GLU A 55 10.51 11.82 3.25
N PHE A 56 11.74 11.33 3.16
CA PHE A 56 12.04 9.95 2.79
C PHE A 56 12.10 9.09 4.05
N ILE A 57 11.26 8.06 4.12
CA ILE A 57 11.27 7.07 5.20
C ILE A 57 11.69 5.73 4.62
N ASN A 58 12.89 5.29 4.99
CA ASN A 58 13.42 4.00 4.56
C ASN A 58 12.90 2.86 5.42
N VAL A 59 12.37 1.82 4.77
CA VAL A 59 11.95 0.56 5.40
C VAL A 59 12.65 -0.64 4.73
N ASN A 60 12.84 -1.73 5.47
CA ASN A 60 13.52 -2.92 4.95
C ASN A 60 12.64 -3.75 3.99
N GLN A 61 11.33 -3.77 4.23
CA GLN A 61 10.36 -4.49 3.41
C GLN A 61 10.21 -3.81 2.04
N GLY A 62 10.51 -4.55 0.98
CA GLY A 62 10.49 -4.02 -0.39
C GLY A 62 9.10 -3.85 -0.98
N TYR A 63 8.14 -4.70 -0.60
CA TYR A 63 6.75 -4.58 -1.02
C TYR A 63 5.98 -3.61 -0.12
N THR A 64 6.54 -2.44 0.17
CA THR A 64 6.06 -1.51 1.20
C THR A 64 4.59 -1.13 1.01
N LYS A 65 4.19 -0.75 -0.21
CA LYS A 65 2.80 -0.42 -0.56
C LYS A 65 1.91 -1.65 -0.43
N CYS A 66 2.32 -2.78 -1.01
CA CYS A 66 1.50 -3.99 -0.94
C CYS A 66 1.33 -4.48 0.49
N SER A 67 2.30 -4.29 1.40
CA SER A 67 2.19 -4.69 2.81
C SER A 67 1.36 -3.74 3.68
N THR A 68 1.02 -2.54 3.19
CA THR A 68 0.50 -1.46 4.05
C THR A 68 -0.66 -0.72 3.41
N ILE A 69 -1.77 -0.60 4.13
CA ILE A 69 -2.85 0.31 3.81
C ILE A 69 -2.44 1.70 4.28
N SER A 70 -2.40 2.67 3.35
CA SER A 70 -2.25 4.09 3.66
C SER A 70 -3.62 4.75 3.63
N LEU A 71 -3.99 5.37 4.75
CA LEU A 71 -5.25 6.08 4.93
C LEU A 71 -4.99 7.60 4.99
N PRO A 72 -6.04 8.44 4.85
CA PRO A 72 -5.93 9.87 5.05
C PRO A 72 -5.26 10.25 6.37
N ASN A 73 -4.65 11.44 6.42
CA ASN A 73 -3.95 12.00 7.58
C ASN A 73 -2.71 11.21 8.05
N ASP A 74 -2.03 10.52 7.11
CA ASP A 74 -0.85 9.69 7.37
C ASP A 74 -1.08 8.65 8.48
N VAL A 75 -2.23 7.98 8.39
CA VAL A 75 -2.54 6.80 9.19
C VAL A 75 -2.21 5.56 8.38
N PHE A 76 -1.46 4.64 8.98
CA PHE A 76 -1.00 3.43 8.30
C PHE A 76 -1.53 2.18 9.01
N ILE A 77 -1.94 1.18 8.25
CA ILE A 77 -2.27 -0.15 8.77
C ILE A 77 -1.41 -1.15 8.03
N THR A 78 -0.55 -1.88 8.73
CA THR A 78 0.40 -2.80 8.11
C THR A 78 0.39 -4.16 8.77
N SER A 79 0.64 -5.20 7.97
CA SER A 79 0.91 -6.55 8.47
C SER A 79 2.41 -6.86 8.57
N ASP A 80 3.28 -5.89 8.25
CA ASP A 80 4.73 -6.01 8.40
C ASP A 80 5.20 -5.29 9.66
N LYS A 81 5.74 -6.05 10.62
CA LYS A 81 6.19 -5.51 11.90
C LYS A 81 7.35 -4.52 11.75
N ASN A 82 8.27 -4.73 10.80
CA ASN A 82 9.39 -3.80 10.60
C ASN A 82 8.91 -2.45 10.05
N ILE A 83 7.93 -2.47 9.13
CA ILE A 83 7.28 -1.24 8.67
C ILE A 83 6.62 -0.53 9.87
N HIS A 84 5.81 -1.26 10.65
CA HIS A 84 5.14 -0.69 11.82
C HIS A 84 6.13 -0.02 12.78
N ASP A 85 7.16 -0.75 13.22
CA ASP A 85 8.14 -0.25 14.18
C ASP A 85 8.91 0.96 13.62
N THR A 86 9.23 0.97 12.32
CA THR A 86 9.87 2.12 11.66
C THR A 86 8.97 3.35 11.68
N LEU A 87 7.68 3.22 11.37
CA LEU A 87 6.73 4.33 11.38
C LEU A 87 6.51 4.88 12.79
N ILE A 88 6.41 4.00 13.80
CA ILE A 88 6.31 4.39 15.20
C ILE A 88 7.56 5.15 15.66
N SER A 89 8.76 4.70 15.27
CA SER A 89 10.02 5.40 15.60
C SER A 89 10.10 6.82 15.01
N LYS A 90 9.31 7.09 13.97
CA LYS A 90 9.16 8.40 13.32
C LYS A 90 7.96 9.21 13.86
N ASN A 91 7.35 8.77 14.97
CA ASN A 91 6.17 9.37 15.58
C ASN A 91 4.95 9.41 14.63
N LEU A 92 4.83 8.45 13.71
CA LEU A 92 3.68 8.34 12.81
C LEU A 92 2.63 7.39 13.38
N LYS A 93 1.36 7.65 13.05
CA LYS A 93 0.23 6.81 13.47
C LYS A 93 0.21 5.54 12.63
N SER A 94 0.64 4.42 13.21
CA SER A 94 0.67 3.12 12.56
C SER A 94 -0.04 2.08 13.42
N TYR A 95 -0.82 1.21 12.79
CA TYR A 95 -1.44 0.05 13.42
C TYR A 95 -0.86 -1.22 12.82
N TYR A 96 -0.48 -2.14 13.69
CA TYR A 96 -0.14 -3.50 13.29
C TYR A 96 -1.39 -4.39 13.32
N VAL A 97 -1.64 -5.09 12.23
CA VAL A 97 -2.67 -6.14 12.16
C VAL A 97 -2.06 -7.43 11.64
N TYR A 98 -2.31 -8.53 12.33
CA TYR A 98 -1.86 -9.83 11.85
C TYR A 98 -2.71 -10.26 10.66
N MET A 99 -2.07 -10.67 9.56
CA MET A 99 -2.76 -11.10 8.35
C MET A 99 -1.89 -12.15 7.63
N ASN A 100 -2.37 -13.39 7.61
CA ASN A 100 -1.66 -14.54 7.04
C ASN A 100 -2.46 -15.27 5.94
N ASP A 101 -3.75 -14.95 5.80
CA ASP A 101 -4.69 -15.66 4.92
C ASP A 101 -5.16 -14.76 3.77
N ILE A 102 -4.22 -14.24 2.97
CA ILE A 102 -4.51 -13.51 1.74
C ILE A 102 -4.08 -14.35 0.55
N TYR A 103 -4.99 -14.58 -0.38
CA TYR A 103 -4.70 -15.31 -1.61
C TYR A 103 -4.00 -14.40 -2.62
N LEU A 104 -2.91 -14.89 -3.23
CA LEU A 104 -2.27 -14.25 -4.38
C LEU A 104 -2.09 -15.26 -5.51
N SER A 105 -1.55 -16.44 -5.19
CA SER A 105 -1.44 -17.57 -6.11
C SER A 105 -1.24 -18.88 -5.34
N GLU A 106 -1.17 -20.02 -6.03
CA GLU A 106 -0.90 -21.33 -5.39
C GLU A 106 0.44 -21.39 -4.64
N ARG A 107 1.41 -20.54 -4.99
CA ARG A 107 2.78 -20.58 -4.41
C ARG A 107 3.08 -19.44 -3.45
N TYR A 108 2.29 -18.37 -3.48
CA TYR A 108 2.57 -17.14 -2.74
C TYR A 108 1.35 -16.64 -2.01
N ASN A 109 1.55 -16.20 -0.77
CA ASN A 109 0.57 -15.44 -0.01
C ASN A 109 0.61 -13.98 -0.44
N GLY A 110 -0.55 -13.33 -0.43
CA GLY A 110 -0.68 -11.91 -0.71
C GLY A 110 -0.43 -11.02 0.49
N PHE A 111 -0.52 -9.72 0.27
CA PHE A 111 -0.31 -8.69 1.28
C PHE A 111 -1.54 -7.80 1.51
N LEU A 112 -1.63 -7.21 2.70
CA LEU A 112 -2.79 -6.43 3.17
C LEU A 112 -3.09 -5.17 2.34
N GLY A 113 -2.08 -4.36 2.02
CA GLY A 113 -2.23 -3.17 1.16
C GLY A 113 -2.46 -3.51 -0.31
N GLY A 114 -2.18 -4.75 -0.72
CA GLY A 114 -2.46 -5.28 -2.05
C GLY A 114 -3.89 -5.79 -2.22
N CYS A 115 -4.55 -6.16 -1.12
CA CYS A 115 -5.94 -6.60 -1.13
C CYS A 115 -6.98 -5.47 -1.05
N CYS A 116 -6.56 -4.21 -1.19
CA CYS A 116 -7.47 -3.08 -1.11
C CYS A 116 -6.99 -1.85 -1.89
N SER A 117 -7.88 -0.86 -2.02
CA SER A 117 -7.55 0.48 -2.51
C SER A 117 -8.48 1.52 -1.90
N PHE A 118 -7.93 2.69 -1.58
CA PHE A 118 -8.70 3.83 -1.08
C PHE A 118 -9.05 4.75 -2.26
N ILE A 119 -10.33 4.82 -2.62
CA ILE A 119 -10.83 5.58 -3.78
C ILE A 119 -12.11 6.30 -3.36
N ASP A 120 -12.23 7.59 -3.72
CA ASP A 120 -13.40 8.43 -3.42
C ASP A 120 -13.82 8.36 -1.93
N ASP A 121 -12.83 8.48 -1.04
CA ASP A 121 -13.00 8.42 0.42
C ASP A 121 -13.55 7.09 0.98
N ILE A 122 -13.50 6.01 0.19
CA ILE A 122 -13.92 4.66 0.59
C ILE A 122 -12.75 3.69 0.44
N LEU A 123 -12.53 2.87 1.48
CA LEU A 123 -11.60 1.75 1.41
C LEU A 123 -12.30 0.51 0.81
N ILE A 124 -11.84 0.08 -0.36
CA ILE A 124 -12.44 -1.03 -1.10
C ILE A 124 -11.55 -2.26 -0.94
N PHE A 125 -12.08 -3.34 -0.38
CA PHE A 125 -11.39 -4.62 -0.24
C PHE A 125 -11.74 -5.59 -1.38
N PHE A 126 -10.72 -6.24 -1.94
CA PHE A 126 -10.85 -7.32 -2.91
C PHE A 126 -11.10 -8.63 -2.17
N GLY A 127 -12.36 -8.98 -1.98
CA GLY A 127 -12.77 -10.02 -1.05
C GLY A 127 -13.47 -9.44 0.17
N SER A 128 -13.38 -10.15 1.29
CA SER A 128 -14.02 -9.77 2.55
C SER A 128 -13.08 -9.85 3.74
N ILE A 129 -13.04 -8.78 4.54
CA ILE A 129 -12.32 -8.79 5.83
C ILE A 129 -13.10 -9.55 6.92
N GLU A 130 -14.38 -9.87 6.69
CA GLU A 130 -15.33 -10.32 7.72
C GLU A 130 -14.86 -11.57 8.47
N LYS A 131 -14.27 -12.52 7.73
CA LYS A 131 -13.82 -13.83 8.25
C LYS A 131 -12.34 -13.90 8.58
N THR A 132 -11.62 -12.78 8.48
CA THR A 132 -10.20 -12.73 8.84
C THR A 132 -10.03 -12.77 10.35
N GLU A 133 -8.91 -13.33 10.84
CA GLU A 133 -8.60 -13.37 12.28
C GLU A 133 -8.55 -11.96 12.90
N SER A 134 -8.09 -10.98 12.12
CA SER A 134 -8.00 -9.58 12.51
C SER A 134 -9.26 -8.77 12.21
N SER A 135 -10.37 -9.39 11.76
CA SER A 135 -11.61 -8.71 11.36
C SER A 135 -12.10 -7.68 12.38
N ARG A 136 -12.20 -8.09 13.64
CA ARG A 136 -12.65 -7.20 14.74
C ARG A 136 -11.71 -6.01 14.94
N ASN A 137 -10.40 -6.28 14.97
CA ASN A 137 -9.39 -5.24 15.18
C ASN A 137 -9.35 -4.25 14.01
N LEU A 138 -9.31 -4.76 12.78
CA LEU A 138 -9.29 -3.95 11.57
C LEU A 138 -10.52 -3.03 11.50
N LYS A 139 -11.73 -3.55 11.76
CA LYS A 139 -12.94 -2.72 11.82
C LYS A 139 -12.90 -1.67 12.92
N SER A 140 -12.33 -1.99 14.08
CA SER A 140 -12.15 -1.02 15.16
C SER A 140 -11.22 0.12 14.75
N ILE A 141 -10.10 -0.20 14.09
CA ILE A 141 -9.15 0.79 13.57
C ILE A 141 -9.83 1.67 12.50
N LEU A 142 -10.54 1.07 11.55
CA LEU A 142 -11.26 1.81 10.51
C LEU A 142 -12.30 2.75 11.13
N LYS A 143 -13.06 2.27 12.12
CA LYS A 143 -14.02 3.08 12.86
C LYS A 143 -13.36 4.23 13.63
N GLU A 144 -12.27 3.98 14.35
CA GLU A 144 -11.53 5.01 15.10
C GLU A 144 -11.03 6.14 14.18
N ASN A 145 -10.68 5.80 12.94
CA ASN A 145 -10.17 6.75 11.95
C ASN A 145 -11.25 7.25 10.97
N ASN A 146 -12.53 7.00 11.27
CA ASN A 146 -13.69 7.42 10.45
C ASN A 146 -13.59 6.98 8.98
N ILE A 147 -13.07 5.77 8.74
CA ILE A 147 -12.93 5.21 7.40
C ILE A 147 -14.11 4.31 7.07
N ASN A 148 -14.85 4.67 6.03
CA ASN A 148 -15.83 3.78 5.43
C ASN A 148 -15.15 2.73 4.56
N TYR A 149 -15.68 1.51 4.56
CA TYR A 149 -15.16 0.45 3.72
C TYR A 149 -16.27 -0.38 3.08
N ILE A 150 -15.94 -1.01 1.95
CA ILE A 150 -16.77 -2.02 1.30
C ILE A 150 -15.94 -3.27 1.00
N ASN A 151 -16.60 -4.42 1.04
CA ASN A 151 -16.07 -5.70 0.56
C ASN A 151 -16.69 -5.95 -0.82
N ILE A 152 -15.88 -6.23 -1.84
CA ILE A 152 -16.40 -6.47 -3.20
C ILE A 152 -17.22 -7.76 -3.29
N ASN A 153 -16.92 -8.76 -2.46
CA ASN A 153 -17.70 -10.00 -2.35
C ASN A 153 -17.53 -10.61 -0.94
N CYS A 154 -18.05 -11.81 -0.72
CA CYS A 154 -17.97 -12.53 0.56
C CYS A 154 -16.81 -13.56 0.63
N ASP A 155 -15.96 -13.60 -0.40
CA ASP A 155 -14.86 -14.54 -0.50
C ASP A 155 -13.65 -14.07 0.30
N LYS A 156 -12.62 -14.93 0.35
CA LYS A 156 -11.33 -14.62 0.97
C LYS A 156 -10.70 -13.39 0.32
N LEU A 157 -9.88 -12.66 1.09
CA LEU A 157 -9.09 -11.54 0.55
C LEU A 157 -8.14 -12.02 -0.54
N ILE A 158 -8.09 -11.28 -1.64
CA ILE A 158 -7.23 -11.52 -2.79
C ILE A 158 -6.33 -10.30 -2.99
N ASP A 159 -5.03 -10.51 -3.16
CA ASP A 159 -4.08 -9.46 -3.50
C ASP A 159 -4.05 -9.25 -5.02
N TYR A 160 -4.60 -8.13 -5.48
CA TYR A 160 -4.53 -7.67 -6.87
C TYR A 160 -3.50 -6.53 -7.06
N GLY A 161 -2.72 -6.22 -6.04
CA GLY A 161 -1.76 -5.14 -6.03
C GLY A 161 -2.38 -3.77 -5.76
N SER A 162 -3.36 -3.31 -6.56
CA SER A 162 -4.10 -2.05 -6.37
C SER A 162 -5.26 -1.90 -7.37
N MET A 163 -6.05 -0.85 -7.23
CA MET A 163 -7.02 -0.37 -8.22
C MET A 163 -6.67 1.05 -8.67
N ILE A 164 -6.91 1.35 -9.95
CA ILE A 164 -6.76 2.68 -10.53
C ILE A 164 -8.13 3.09 -11.08
N LYS A 165 -8.63 4.25 -10.65
CA LYS A 165 -9.85 4.85 -11.19
C LYS A 165 -9.50 5.66 -12.45
N ILE A 166 -10.14 5.34 -13.57
CA ILE A 166 -10.04 6.11 -14.80
C ILE A 166 -11.25 7.04 -14.87
N LEU A 167 -11.01 8.36 -14.92
CA LEU A 167 -12.05 9.35 -15.15
C LEU A 167 -12.31 9.43 -16.65
N MET A 168 -13.56 9.19 -17.05
CA MET A 168 -14.05 9.32 -18.42
C MET A 168 -14.90 10.58 -18.55
#